data_AF-A0A3M1BXW0-F1
#
_entry.id   AF-A0A3M1BXW0-F1
#
_cell.length_a   1.000
_cell.length_b   1.000
_cell.length_c   1.000
_cell.angle_alpha   90.00
_cell.angle_beta   90.00
_cell.angle_gamma   90.00
#
_symmetry.space_group_name_H-M   'P 1'
#
loop_
_entity.id
_entity.type
_entity.pdbx_description
1 polymer ?
#
loop_
_entity_poly.entity_id
_entity_poly.type
_entity_poly.pdbx_seq_one_letter_code
_entity_poly.pdbx_strand_id
1 'polypeptide(L)'
;MLYHMALYLRDYFFAFNVFKYITFRSFLAVLIAFSLTLILTPIFMKKMKAIQRLFKGYIREYTPEGHLVKRYVPTMGGLIIVLSVFLSSFLLMRLDLIYFWV
;
A
#
# COMPACT_ATOMS: atom_id res chain seq x y z
N MET A 1 -1.98 -4.66 14.91
CA MET A 1 -1.74 -6.00 15.53
C MET A 1 -0.29 -6.24 15.92
N LEU A 2 0.67 -5.93 15.05
CA LEU A 2 2.09 -6.17 15.30
C LEU A 2 2.65 -5.31 16.46
N TYR A 3 2.07 -4.12 16.67
CA TYR A 3 2.31 -3.32 17.87
C TYR A 3 1.99 -4.08 19.17
N HIS A 4 0.81 -4.71 19.24
CA HIS A 4 0.35 -5.45 20.42
C HIS A 4 1.18 -6.70 20.67
N MET A 5 1.53 -7.40 19.61
CA MET A 5 2.41 -8.57 19.69
C MET A 5 3.82 -8.18 20.15
N ALA A 6 4.37 -7.07 19.66
CA ALA A 6 5.67 -6.56 20.10
C ALA A 6 5.67 -6.13 21.57
N LEU A 7 4.55 -5.57 22.07
CA LEU A 7 4.44 -5.24 23.49
C LEU A 7 4.43 -6.48 24.38
N TYR A 8 3.77 -7.56 23.98
CA TYR A 8 3.78 -8.83 24.72
C TYR A 8 5.18 -9.47 24.75
N LEU A 9 5.92 -9.40 23.64
CA LEU A 9 7.29 -9.93 23.55
C LEU A 9 8.34 -9.08 24.28
N ARG A 10 7.98 -7.86 24.67
CA ARG A 10 8.89 -6.95 25.38
C ARG A 10 9.42 -7.54 26.68
N ASP A 11 8.58 -8.29 27.39
CA ASP A 11 8.95 -8.84 28.69
C ASP A 11 9.98 -9.99 28.56
N TYR A 12 10.16 -10.52 27.35
CA TYR A 12 11.20 -11.50 27.01
C TYR A 12 12.44 -10.87 26.38
N PHE A 13 12.28 -9.81 25.59
CA PHE A 13 13.38 -9.11 24.91
C PHE A 13 13.21 -7.59 24.96
N PHE A 14 14.15 -6.89 25.61
CA PHE A 14 14.09 -5.44 25.82
C PHE A 14 14.01 -4.63 24.50
N ALA A 15 14.56 -5.16 23.41
CA ALA A 15 14.59 -4.52 22.09
C ALA A 15 13.18 -4.16 21.56
N PHE A 16 12.14 -4.92 21.94
CA PHE A 16 10.77 -4.61 21.52
C PHE A 16 10.19 -3.35 22.18
N ASN A 17 10.84 -2.79 23.21
CA ASN A 17 10.41 -1.52 23.82
C ASN A 17 10.47 -0.34 22.82
N VAL A 18 11.25 -0.47 21.74
CA VAL A 18 11.34 0.53 20.66
C VAL A 18 9.98 0.75 19.96
N PHE A 19 9.10 -0.26 19.94
CA PHE A 19 7.74 -0.14 19.37
C PHE A 19 6.82 0.77 20.20
N LYS A 20 7.20 1.23 21.41
CA LYS A 20 6.44 2.27 22.12
C LYS A 20 6.53 3.64 21.44
N TYR A 21 7.65 3.93 20.76
CA TYR A 21 7.87 5.23 20.17
C TYR A 21 7.07 5.36 18.86
N ILE A 22 6.23 6.39 18.79
CA ILE A 22 5.42 6.66 17.60
C ILE A 22 6.30 6.98 16.38
N THR A 23 7.43 7.66 16.58
CA THR A 23 8.39 7.99 15.52
C THR A 23 8.94 6.75 14.84
N PHE A 24 9.37 5.76 15.63
CA PHE A 24 9.84 4.47 15.11
C PHE A 24 8.74 3.73 14.34
N ARG A 25 7.53 3.68 14.90
CA ARG A 25 6.37 3.04 14.24
C ARG A 25 6.01 3.72 12.93
N SER A 26 6.00 5.05 12.88
CA SER A 26 5.70 5.81 11.66
C SER A 26 6.74 5.53 10.58
N PHE A 27 8.03 5.52 10.93
CA PHE A 27 9.09 5.21 9.98
C PHE A 27 9.00 3.76 9.47
N LEU A 28 8.74 2.81 10.37
CA LEU A 28 8.54 1.41 10.01
C LEU A 28 7.31 1.23 9.09
N ALA A 29 6.22 1.96 9.34
CA ALA A 29 5.03 1.94 8.48
C ALA A 29 5.37 2.42 7.06
N VAL A 30 6.16 3.48 6.92
CA VAL A 30 6.63 3.97 5.62
C VAL A 30 7.46 2.90 4.91
N LEU A 31 8.41 2.27 5.59
CA LEU A 31 9.25 1.22 5.00
C LEU A 31 8.42 0.00 4.55
N ILE A 32 7.44 -0.42 5.37
CA ILE A 32 6.54 -1.53 5.03
C ILE A 32 5.67 -1.14 3.84
N ALA A 33 5.04 0.04 3.85
CA ALA A 33 4.21 0.52 2.75
C ALA A 33 4.99 0.62 1.43
N PHE A 34 6.22 1.12 1.49
CA PHE A 34 7.12 1.23 0.34
C PHE A 34 7.48 -0.15 -0.20
N SER A 35 7.87 -1.08 0.67
CA SER A 35 8.22 -2.45 0.30
C SER A 35 7.03 -3.20 -0.32
N LEU A 36 5.84 -3.09 0.28
CA LEU A 36 4.60 -3.64 -0.26
C LEU A 36 4.29 -3.06 -1.63
N THR A 37 4.43 -1.74 -1.79
CA THR A 37 4.16 -1.08 -3.07
C THR A 37 5.14 -1.56 -4.14
N LEU A 38 6.42 -1.67 -3.85
CA LEU A 38 7.43 -2.20 -4.79
C LEU A 38 7.11 -3.63 -5.24
N ILE A 39 6.69 -4.51 -4.32
CA ILE A 39 6.42 -5.92 -4.61
C ILE A 39 5.09 -6.08 -5.36
N LEU A 40 4.04 -5.38 -4.95
CA LEU A 40 2.70 -5.52 -5.51
C LEU A 40 2.54 -4.82 -6.86
N THR A 41 3.25 -3.72 -7.09
CA THR A 41 3.18 -2.94 -8.35
C THR A 41 3.39 -3.79 -9.61
N PRO A 42 4.48 -4.56 -9.78
CA PRO A 42 4.69 -5.35 -11.01
C PRO A 42 3.60 -6.41 -11.22
N ILE A 43 3.13 -7.05 -10.14
CA ILE A 43 2.08 -8.08 -10.18
C ILE A 43 0.76 -7.46 -10.65
N PHE A 44 0.39 -6.33 -10.05
CA PHE A 44 -0.83 -5.60 -10.38
C PHE A 44 -0.77 -5.03 -11.80
N MET A 45 0.35 -4.43 -12.19
CA MET A 45 0.58 -3.90 -13.54
C MET A 45 0.38 -4.98 -14.61
N LYS A 46 0.85 -6.22 -14.38
CA LYS A 46 0.66 -7.33 -15.32
C LYS A 46 -0.83 -7.68 -15.47
N LYS A 47 -1.57 -7.75 -14.36
CA LYS A 47 -3.02 -8.03 -14.36
C LYS A 47 -3.83 -6.91 -15.01
N MET A 48 -3.54 -5.66 -14.68
CA MET A 48 -4.24 -4.51 -15.26
C MET A 48 -3.97 -4.33 -16.75
N LYS A 49 -2.75 -4.59 -17.23
CA LYS A 49 -2.47 -4.62 -18.67
C LYS A 49 -3.30 -5.68 -19.41
N ALA A 50 -3.51 -6.84 -18.81
CA ALA A 50 -4.35 -7.88 -19.39
C ALA A 50 -5.82 -7.45 -19.47
N ILE A 51 -6.34 -6.86 -18.39
CA ILE A 51 -7.71 -6.35 -18.31
C ILE A 51 -7.92 -5.19 -19.30
N GLN A 52 -6.99 -4.24 -19.38
CA GLN A 52 -7.10 -3.10 -20.30
C GLN A 52 -7.07 -3.52 -21.78
N ARG A 53 -6.38 -4.62 -22.12
CA ARG A 53 -6.44 -5.22 -23.48
C ARG A 53 -7.80 -5.83 -23.78
N LEU A 54 -8.42 -6.50 -22.81
CA LEU A 54 -9.75 -7.10 -22.96
C LEU A 54 -10.83 -6.04 -23.21
N PHE A 55 -10.81 -4.95 -22.45
CA PHE A 55 -11.84 -3.90 -22.51
C PHE A 55 -11.58 -2.80 -23.53
N LYS A 56 -10.47 -2.88 -24.32
CA LYS A 56 -10.06 -1.89 -25.33
C LYS A 56 -10.32 -0.45 -24.86
N GLY A 57 -9.45 0.07 -23.99
CA GLY A 57 -9.61 1.39 -23.36
C GLY A 57 -10.23 2.46 -24.26
N TYR A 58 -11.18 3.22 -23.69
CA TYR A 58 -11.99 4.22 -24.38
C TYR A 58 -11.11 5.27 -25.06
N ILE A 59 -11.08 5.27 -26.40
CA ILE A 59 -10.38 6.27 -27.19
C ILE A 59 -11.41 7.15 -27.86
N ARG A 60 -11.29 8.44 -27.60
CA ARG A 60 -12.08 9.46 -28.28
C ARG A 60 -11.58 9.59 -29.72
N GLU A 61 -12.49 9.81 -30.67
CA GLU A 61 -12.15 9.97 -32.08
C GLU A 61 -11.14 11.09 -32.35
N TYR A 62 -11.13 12.15 -31.51
CA TYR A 62 -10.24 13.31 -31.65
C TYR A 62 -8.97 13.24 -30.79
N THR A 63 -8.45 12.04 -30.50
CA THR A 63 -7.24 11.90 -29.66
C THR A 63 -5.98 12.17 -30.49
N PRO A 64 -5.12 13.15 -30.12
CA PRO A 64 -3.86 13.41 -30.82
C PRO A 64 -2.94 12.18 -30.85
N GLU A 65 -2.16 12.01 -31.91
CA GLU A 65 -1.30 10.82 -32.10
C GLU A 65 -0.34 10.57 -30.93
N GLY A 66 0.24 11.62 -30.36
CA GLY A 66 1.12 11.53 -29.19
C GLY A 66 0.43 10.99 -27.92
N HIS A 67 -0.90 11.09 -27.83
CA HIS A 67 -1.68 10.53 -26.72
C HIS A 67 -2.13 9.08 -26.97
N LEU A 68 -2.08 8.58 -28.20
CA LEU A 68 -2.35 7.18 -28.52
C LEU A 68 -1.32 6.23 -27.88
N VAL A 69 -0.09 6.69 -27.66
CA VAL A 69 0.99 5.92 -27.02
C VAL A 69 0.63 5.53 -25.57
N LYS A 70 -0.15 6.36 -24.87
CA LYS A 70 -0.59 6.11 -23.49
C LYS A 70 -1.69 5.06 -23.38
N ARG A 71 -2.25 4.56 -24.50
CA ARG A 71 -3.27 3.49 -24.53
C ARG A 71 -2.86 2.22 -23.79
N TYR A 72 -1.55 1.93 -23.75
CA TYR A 72 -1.00 0.72 -23.14
C TYR A 72 -0.59 0.89 -21.67
N VAL A 73 -0.74 2.09 -21.11
CA VAL A 73 -0.48 2.34 -19.69
C VAL A 73 -1.74 1.96 -18.90
N PRO A 74 -1.67 0.95 -18.01
CA PRO A 74 -2.81 0.55 -17.21
C PRO A 74 -3.24 1.67 -16.26
N THR A 75 -4.55 1.85 -16.11
CA THR A 75 -5.14 2.76 -15.11
C THR A 75 -5.25 2.07 -13.73
N MET A 76 -5.63 2.82 -12.68
CA MET A 76 -5.91 2.30 -11.31
C MET A 76 -4.71 1.97 -10.40
N GLY A 77 -3.53 2.54 -10.64
CA GLY A 77 -2.37 2.38 -9.73
C GLY A 77 -2.63 2.81 -8.27
N GLY A 78 -3.55 3.75 -8.06
CA GLY A 78 -3.93 4.22 -6.71
C GLY A 78 -4.48 3.11 -5.80
N LEU A 79 -5.01 2.02 -6.37
CA LEU A 79 -5.52 0.90 -5.57
C LEU A 79 -4.41 0.20 -4.78
N ILE A 80 -3.20 0.10 -5.35
CA ILE A 80 -2.04 -0.43 -4.62
C ILE A 80 -1.62 0.52 -3.51
N ILE A 81 -1.63 1.83 -3.78
CA ILE A 81 -1.25 2.84 -2.79
C ILE A 81 -2.17 2.73 -1.58
N VAL A 82 -3.49 2.73 -1.80
CA VAL A 82 -4.49 2.60 -0.74
C VAL A 82 -4.30 1.27 0.01
N LEU A 83 -4.11 0.16 -0.69
CA LEU A 83 -3.94 -1.15 -0.07
C LEU A 83 -2.65 -1.25 0.76
N SER A 84 -1.52 -0.74 0.24
CA SER A 84 -0.24 -0.70 0.96
C SER A 84 -0.29 0.19 2.19
N VAL A 85 -0.91 1.38 2.09
CA VAL A 85 -1.07 2.30 3.22
C VAL A 85 -2.01 1.70 4.27
N PHE A 86 -3.11 1.09 3.84
CA PHE A 86 -4.05 0.43 4.74
C PHE A 86 -3.39 -0.72 5.50
N LEU A 87 -2.69 -1.63 4.80
CA LEU A 87 -2.02 -2.78 5.41
C LEU A 87 -0.92 -2.35 6.39
N SER A 88 -0.03 -1.43 5.98
CA SER A 88 1.05 -0.93 6.84
C SER A 88 0.52 -0.23 8.09
N SER A 89 -0.52 0.61 7.93
CA SER A 89 -1.18 1.29 9.03
C SER A 89 -1.87 0.30 9.97
N PHE A 90 -2.68 -0.63 9.45
CA PHE A 90 -3.38 -1.64 10.24
C PHE A 90 -2.44 -2.53 11.06
N LEU A 91 -1.29 -2.88 10.47
CA LEU A 91 -0.27 -3.68 11.13
C LEU A 91 0.26 -2.99 12.38
N LEU A 92 0.58 -1.70 12.28
CA LEU A 92 1.30 -0.92 13.29
C LEU A 92 0.42 0.02 14.13
N MET A 93 -0.87 0.15 13.82
CA MET A 93 -1.79 0.99 14.59
C MET A 93 -2.12 0.36 15.95
N ARG A 94 -2.57 1.24 16.86
CA ARG A 94 -3.12 0.84 18.16
C ARG A 94 -4.62 0.61 17.98
N LEU A 95 -5.04 -0.65 18.09
CA LEU A 95 -6.44 -1.03 17.92
C LEU A 95 -7.32 -0.62 19.12
N ASP A 96 -6.72 -0.24 20.25
CA ASP A 96 -7.46 0.16 21.46
C ASP A 96 -7.88 1.63 21.44
N LEU A 97 -7.42 2.41 20.46
CA LEU A 97 -7.81 3.80 20.32
C LEU A 97 -9.19 3.89 19.65
N ILE A 98 -10.19 4.37 20.39
CA ILE A 98 -11.56 4.59 19.91
C ILE A 98 -11.62 5.48 18.66
N TYR A 99 -10.69 6.44 18.52
CA TYR A 99 -10.61 7.35 17.37
C TYR A 99 -10.48 6.66 15.99
N PHE A 100 -10.10 5.39 15.94
CA PHE A 100 -10.03 4.64 14.68
C PHE A 100 -11.34 3.92 14.30
N TRP A 101 -12.26 3.74 15.26
CA TRP A 101 -13.49 2.96 15.08
C TRP A 101 -14.74 3.82 14.93
N VAL A 102 -14.62 5.12 15.22
CA VAL A 102 -15.66 6.15 15.04
C VAL A 102 -15.51 6.76 13.65
#